data_AF-A0AA37RRX6-F1
#
_entry.id   AF-A0AA37RRX6-F1
#
_cell.length_a   1.000
_cell.length_b   1.000
_cell.length_c   1.000
_cell.angle_alpha   90.00
_cell.angle_beta   90.00
_cell.angle_gamma   90.00
#
_symmetry.space_group_name_H-M   'P 1'
#
loop_
_entity.id
_entity.type
_entity.pdbx_description
1 polymer ?
#
loop_
_entity_poly.entity_id
_entity_poly.type
_entity_poly.pdbx_seq_one_letter_code
_entity_poly.pdbx_strand_id
1 'polypeptide(L)' 'MRTRAVVELVLAALAAVGCAVSWLAARSAELAAPVIPSEPAMPTVTYDPSLIVLAVLLATVAGVLAVLGVTGLRRG' A
#
# COMPACT_ATOMS: atom_id res chain seq x y z
N MET A 1 7.25 19.73 21.29
CA MET A 1 7.80 18.94 20.16
C MET A 1 7.32 17.49 20.17
N ARG A 2 7.25 16.85 21.34
CA ARG A 2 6.78 15.46 21.50
C ARG A 2 5.37 15.17 20.94
N THR A 3 4.39 16.06 21.17
CA THR A 3 3.02 15.88 20.66
C THR A 3 2.95 15.83 19.14
N ARG A 4 3.72 16.69 18.44
CA ARG A 4 3.81 16.69 16.98
C ARG A 4 4.38 15.37 16.45
N ALA A 5 5.44 14.87 17.09
CA ALA A 5 6.05 13.60 16.72
C ALA A 5 5.08 12.41 16.90
N VAL A 6 4.28 12.41 17.97
CA VAL A 6 3.22 11.42 18.17
C VAL A 6 2.16 11.50 17.06
N VAL A 7 1.71 12.70 16.69
CA VAL A 7 0.74 12.89 15.60
C VAL A 7 1.30 12.39 14.26
N GLU A 8 2.56 12.69 13.95
CA GLU A 8 3.23 12.22 12.73
C GLU A 8 3.28 10.68 12.67
N LEU A 9 3.55 10.00 13.79
CA LEU A 9 3.54 8.54 13.85
C LEU A 9 2.14 7.93 13.70
N VAL A 10 1.12 8.55 14.29
CA VAL A 10 -0.28 8.11 14.12
C VAL A 10 -0.69 8.23 12.66
N LEU A 11 -0.36 9.35 12.01
CA LEU A 11 -0.63 9.54 10.58
C LEU A 11 0.15 8.56 9.71
N ALA A 12 1.41 8.26 10.06
CA ALA A 12 2.20 7.25 9.36
C ALA A 12 1.55 5.86 9.45
N ALA A 13 1.05 5.48 10.63
CA ALA A 13 0.35 4.21 10.83
C ALA A 13 -0.94 4.13 10.01
N LEU A 14 -1.76 5.19 10.02
CA LEU A 14 -2.97 5.25 9.21
C LEU A 14 -2.67 5.15 7.70
N ALA A 15 -1.63 5.84 7.22
CA ALA A 15 -1.20 5.75 5.84
C ALA A 15 -0.70 4.34 5.48
N ALA A 16 0.02 3.66 6.37
CA ALA A 16 0.46 2.28 6.18
C ALA A 16 -0.71 1.30 6.09
N VAL A 17 -1.75 1.49 6.92
CA VAL A 17 -2.99 0.70 6.83
C VAL A 17 -3.70 0.95 5.50
N GLY A 18 -3.83 2.22 5.08
CA GLY A 18 -4.43 2.56 3.78
C GLY A 18 -3.66 1.97 2.60
N CYS A 19 -2.33 1.95 2.67
CA CYS A 19 -1.46 1.29 1.69
C CYS A 19 -1.77 -0.21 1.61
N ALA A 20 -1.82 -0.91 2.76
CA ALA A 20 -2.09 -2.33 2.81
C ALA A 20 -3.48 -2.65 2.23
N VAL A 21 -4.52 -1.88 2.62
CA VAL A 21 -5.87 -2.05 2.10
C VAL A 21 -5.92 -1.81 0.58
N SER A 22 -5.27 -0.77 0.08
CA SER A 22 -5.23 -0.46 -1.36
C SER A 22 -4.53 -1.56 -2.14
N TRP A 23 -3.43 -2.08 -1.62
CA TRP A 23 -2.70 -3.20 -2.23
C TRP A 23 -3.53 -4.49 -2.29
N LEU A 24 -4.23 -4.82 -1.20
CA LEU A 24 -5.11 -5.99 -1.16
C LEU A 24 -6.33 -5.82 -2.08
N ALA A 25 -6.87 -4.60 -2.19
CA ALA A 25 -7.98 -4.31 -3.09
C ALA A 25 -7.56 -4.28 -4.57
N ALA A 26 -6.29 -3.99 -4.86
CA ALA A 26 -5.78 -3.94 -6.22
C ALA A 26 -5.77 -5.31 -6.92
N ARG A 27 -5.66 -6.42 -6.17
CA ARG A 27 -5.56 -7.77 -6.75
C ARG A 27 -6.94 -8.37 -7.02
N SER A 28 -7.17 -8.81 -8.24
CA SER A 28 -8.34 -9.62 -8.62
C SER A 28 -7.86 -10.96 -9.20
N ALA A 29 -8.41 -12.06 -8.69
CA ALA A 29 -8.11 -13.39 -9.21
C ALA A 29 -9.05 -13.69 -10.38
N GLU A 30 -8.48 -13.80 -11.58
CA GLU A 30 -9.21 -14.09 -12.81
C GLU A 30 -8.61 -15.31 -13.51
N LEU A 31 -9.43 -16.01 -14.28
CA LEU A 31 -8.94 -17.05 -15.18
C LEU A 31 -8.62 -16.39 -16.51
N ALA A 32 -7.37 -16.51 -16.96
CA ALA A 32 -7.04 -16.08 -18.31
C ALA A 32 -7.79 -16.96 -19.32
N ALA A 33 -8.39 -16.33 -20.32
CA ALA A 33 -9.05 -17.05 -21.40
C ALA A 33 -8.02 -17.91 -22.15
N PRO A 34 -8.31 -19.19 -22.44
CA PRO A 34 -7.43 -20.03 -23.24
C PRO A 34 -7.17 -19.42 -24.62
N VAL A 35 -5.91 -19.44 -25.06
CA VAL A 35 -5.55 -18.97 -26.41
C VAL A 35 -5.93 -20.01 -27.47
N ILE A 36 -5.90 -21.29 -27.12
CA ILE A 36 -6.36 -22.42 -27.96
C ILE A 36 -7.37 -23.30 -27.20
N PRO A 37 -8.32 -23.96 -27.89
CA PRO A 37 -9.42 -24.70 -27.25
C PRO A 37 -9.00 -25.86 -26.35
N SER A 38 -7.79 -26.39 -26.53
CA SER A 38 -7.25 -27.51 -25.76
C SER A 38 -6.44 -27.09 -24.54
N GLU A 39 -6.27 -25.79 -24.30
CA GLU A 39 -5.45 -25.27 -23.20
C GLU A 39 -6.28 -25.13 -21.91
N PRO A 40 -5.82 -25.69 -20.78
CA PRO A 40 -6.46 -25.48 -19.50
C PRO A 40 -6.38 -24.02 -19.08
N ALA A 41 -7.48 -23.50 -18.50
CA ALA A 41 -7.52 -22.13 -18.00
C ALA A 41 -6.41 -21.89 -16.97
N MET A 42 -5.59 -20.86 -17.21
CA MET A 42 -4.47 -20.53 -16.32
C MET A 42 -4.90 -19.52 -15.25
N PRO A 43 -4.67 -19.80 -13.96
CA PRO A 43 -4.95 -18.85 -12.90
C PRO A 43 -4.06 -17.61 -13.09
N THR A 44 -4.68 -16.45 -13.19
CA THR A 44 -4.01 -15.16 -13.41
C THR A 44 -4.45 -14.18 -12.33
N VAL A 45 -3.55 -13.29 -11.93
CA VAL A 45 -3.86 -12.21 -11.00
C VAL A 45 -3.79 -10.90 -11.78
N THR A 46 -4.92 -10.25 -11.94
CA THR A 46 -5.03 -8.93 -12.56
C THR A 46 -4.87 -7.88 -11.45
N TYR A 47 -4.13 -6.80 -11.74
CA TYR A 47 -3.93 -5.70 -10.80
C TYR A 47 -4.59 -4.42 -11.32
N ASP A 48 -5.41 -3.78 -10.48
CA ASP A 48 -5.91 -2.44 -10.76
C ASP A 48 -4.75 -1.41 -10.63
N PRO A 49 -4.36 -0.74 -11.72
CA PRO A 49 -3.22 0.17 -11.71
C PRO A 49 -3.46 1.40 -10.82
N SER A 50 -4.70 1.85 -10.69
CA SER A 50 -5.04 3.03 -9.89
C SER A 50 -4.87 2.75 -8.40
N LEU A 51 -5.29 1.57 -7.94
CA LEU A 51 -5.12 1.13 -6.56
C LEU A 51 -3.65 0.83 -6.22
N ILE A 52 -2.87 0.29 -7.16
CA ILE A 52 -1.42 0.13 -7.01
C ILE A 52 -0.75 1.49 -6.81
N VAL A 53 -1.05 2.47 -7.65
CA VAL A 53 -0.48 3.82 -7.54
C VAL A 53 -0.85 4.46 -6.20
N LEU A 54 -2.10 4.33 -5.77
CA LEU A 54 -2.55 4.80 -4.46
C LEU A 54 -1.79 4.11 -3.32
N ALA A 55 -1.58 2.80 -3.39
CA ALA A 55 -0.81 2.06 -2.38
C ALA A 55 0.63 2.57 -2.27
N VAL A 56 1.31 2.77 -3.40
CA VAL A 56 2.69 3.27 -3.44
C VAL A 56 2.79 4.71 -2.91
N LEU A 57 1.82 5.56 -3.26
CA LEU A 57 1.73 6.92 -2.73
C LEU A 57 1.56 6.92 -1.20
N LEU A 58 0.65 6.08 -0.68
CA LEU A 58 0.46 5.94 0.77
C LEU A 58 1.69 5.37 1.48
N ALA A 59 2.38 4.41 0.86
CA ALA A 59 3.63 3.85 1.38
C ALA A 59 4.73 4.91 1.51
N THR A 60 4.88 5.77 0.50
CA THR A 60 5.86 6.86 0.53
C THR A 60 5.54 7.90 1.58
N VAL A 61 4.26 8.32 1.68
CA VAL A 61 3.79 9.22 2.75
C VAL A 61 4.03 8.62 4.13
N ALA A 62 3.69 7.34 4.33
CA ALA A 62 3.93 6.64 5.58
C ALA A 62 5.43 6.60 5.95
N GLY A 63 6.30 6.30 4.99
CA GLY A 63 7.74 6.29 5.20
C GLY A 63 8.30 7.64 5.62
N VAL A 64 7.90 8.73 4.96
CA VAL A 64 8.34 10.09 5.30
C VAL A 64 7.88 10.48 6.71
N LEU A 65 6.59 10.28 7.02
CA LEU A 65 6.02 10.61 8.33
C LEU A 65 6.65 9.78 9.46
N ALA A 66 6.95 8.51 9.21
CA ALA A 66 7.64 7.65 10.18
C ALA A 66 9.04 8.19 10.51
N VAL A 67 9.82 8.61 9.51
CA VAL A 67 11.16 9.21 9.73
C VAL A 67 11.05 10.51 10.52
N LEU A 68 10.12 11.39 10.16
CA LEU A 68 9.92 12.66 10.87
C LEU A 68 9.48 12.43 12.32
N GLY A 69 8.51 11.55 12.55
CA GLY A 69 8.02 11.22 13.89
C GLY A 69 9.11 10.59 14.77
N VAL A 70 9.87 9.62 14.25
CA VAL A 70 10.97 8.98 14.99
C VAL A 70 12.09 9.98 15.32
N THR A 71 12.48 10.81 14.35
CA THR A 71 13.51 11.84 14.60
C THR A 71 13.03 12.91 15.58
N GLY A 72 11.76 13.30 15.52
CA GLY A 72 11.12 14.22 16.46
C GLY A 72 11.06 13.68 17.88
N LEU A 73 10.77 12.40 18.07
CA LEU A 73 10.83 11.75 19.39
C LEU A 73 12.25 11.65 19.95
N ARG A 74 13.24 11.46 19.09
CA ARG A 74 14.66 11.39 19.49
C ARG A 74 15.26 12.73 19.87
N ARG A 75 14.69 13.83 19.36
CA ARG A 75 15.21 15.20 19.56
C ARG A 75 14.59 15.95 20.74
N GLY A 76 13.53 15.43 21.37
CA GLY A 76 12.82 16.13 22.45
C GLY A 76 12.31 15.22 23.56
#